data_AF-A0AA97BYJ6-F1
#
_entry.id   AF-A0AA97BYJ6-F1
#
_cell.length_a   1.000
_cell.length_b   1.000
_cell.length_c   1.000
_cell.angle_alpha   90.00
_cell.angle_beta   90.00
_cell.angle_gamma   90.00
#
_symmetry.space_group_name_H-M   'P 1'
#
loop_
_entity.id
_entity.type
_entity.pdbx_description
1 polymer ?
#
loop_
_entity_poly.entity_id
_entity_poly.type
_entity_poly.pdbx_seq_one_letter_code
_entity_poly.pdbx_strand_id
1 'polypeptide(L)'
;MKGLVDHPAGTDSLKIDFGLSNGIDIVDTEIIIHDDKPFSDNVEVVVQAPTDNTFYANVIISLDLSSSMGKDDSGILGGYTRSGMKTRYDAALDSIESLLKSYEERLNSADSGDVRVSLNGFADKASVINPSLQATHSTSHWFTLDEAKDLINSLKGRQGDLSRSLNFGVDTNYDAALQQIVDSYNNHPASGTGPVTEQSVDNTFFFISDGTPNMGNKNYGQGISEQSPQDYVPGSAYTDIGEDKWTEFLVDNGIRSVAIGIGQDMVTVNNGKTGSDYLKPVAFDGKQNTDNDHNDVIVLKDMSSLGNILSKYVPNENVIESSFSKGKDANSSLTFGADGMKSISVEVDGITYKYDPSNKSVTSDGSDKGIWADFGNGEVAIKTNAGGLFSISLGEKNFGDFSYRPSTTRPIGVDKEEFTLTLTDNDGTSYQPSITVNISNLKESTSVSSITSDLSLLKLFSQENTMELHEMNVDGSIASTNLNGFMNSSLDALQENQAAII
;
A
#
# COMPACT_ATOMS: atom_id res chain seq x y z
N MET A 1 18.78 15.94 -34.84
CA MET A 1 17.52 15.91 -34.07
C MET A 1 17.71 14.90 -32.95
N LYS A 2 17.49 15.30 -31.68
CA LYS A 2 17.40 14.37 -30.55
C LYS A 2 15.98 14.51 -30.01
N GLY A 3 15.13 13.53 -30.30
CA GLY A 3 13.71 13.49 -29.97
C GLY A 3 13.00 12.48 -30.88
N LEU A 4 11.95 11.82 -30.37
CA LEU A 4 11.03 11.03 -31.19
C LEU A 4 10.37 11.96 -32.23
N VAL A 5 10.18 11.49 -33.45
CA VAL A 5 9.59 12.27 -34.55
C VAL A 5 8.11 11.97 -34.58
N ASP A 6 7.29 13.02 -34.56
CA ASP A 6 5.84 12.95 -34.45
C ASP A 6 5.17 13.93 -35.42
N HIS A 7 3.88 13.75 -35.69
CA HIS A 7 3.12 14.60 -36.60
C HIS A 7 2.58 15.88 -35.96
N PRO A 8 2.33 16.94 -36.76
CA PRO A 8 1.67 18.15 -36.25
C PRO A 8 0.30 17.84 -35.63
N ALA A 9 -0.05 18.57 -34.56
CA ALA A 9 -1.35 18.40 -33.89
C ALA A 9 -2.53 18.49 -34.88
N GLY A 10 -3.38 17.46 -34.90
CA GLY A 10 -4.57 17.38 -35.75
C GLY A 10 -4.32 16.87 -37.18
N THR A 11 -3.22 16.16 -37.43
CA THR A 11 -2.93 15.52 -38.72
C THR A 11 -2.48 14.06 -38.54
N ASP A 12 -3.08 13.12 -39.27
CA ASP A 12 -2.78 11.68 -39.14
C ASP A 12 -1.42 11.24 -39.75
N SER A 13 -0.62 12.19 -40.25
CA SER A 13 0.69 11.88 -40.81
C SER A 13 1.65 13.07 -40.91
N LEU A 14 2.93 12.80 -40.73
CA LEU A 14 4.02 13.69 -41.08
C LEU A 14 4.68 13.21 -42.36
N LYS A 15 4.71 14.10 -43.36
CA LYS A 15 5.46 13.89 -44.59
C LYS A 15 6.83 14.56 -44.49
N ILE A 16 7.89 13.79 -44.70
CA ILE A 16 9.26 14.26 -44.77
C ILE A 16 9.78 14.00 -46.19
N ASP A 17 9.97 15.09 -46.93
CA ASP A 17 10.59 15.06 -48.25
C ASP A 17 12.09 15.34 -48.12
N PHE A 18 12.93 14.52 -48.74
CA PHE A 18 14.32 14.87 -48.97
C PHE A 18 14.81 14.38 -50.32
N GLY A 19 15.64 15.21 -50.96
CA GLY A 19 16.31 14.90 -52.21
C GLY A 19 17.76 14.56 -51.96
N LEU A 20 18.21 13.43 -52.49
CA LEU A 20 19.64 13.13 -52.59
C LEU A 20 20.12 13.55 -53.97
N SER A 21 21.06 14.50 -54.01
CA SER A 21 21.68 14.95 -55.25
C SER A 21 23.16 14.61 -55.29
N ASN A 22 23.63 14.11 -56.43
CA ASN A 22 25.06 13.94 -56.72
C ASN A 22 25.60 15.10 -57.60
N GLY A 23 24.83 16.19 -57.75
CA GLY A 23 25.16 17.35 -58.57
C GLY A 23 24.75 17.24 -60.05
N ILE A 24 24.27 16.09 -60.51
CA ILE A 24 23.81 15.86 -61.90
C ILE A 24 22.39 15.28 -61.92
N ASP A 25 22.10 14.35 -61.02
CA ASP A 25 20.77 13.78 -60.80
C ASP A 25 20.24 14.13 -59.41
N ILE A 26 18.91 14.16 -59.29
CA ILE A 26 18.18 14.28 -58.02
C ILE A 26 17.30 13.04 -57.90
N VAL A 27 17.42 12.32 -56.79
CA VAL A 27 16.47 11.28 -56.39
C VAL A 27 15.66 11.82 -55.23
N ASP A 28 14.38 12.07 -55.49
CA ASP A 28 13.43 12.45 -54.45
C ASP A 28 12.94 11.20 -53.73
N THR A 29 13.03 11.21 -52.40
CA THR A 29 12.46 10.16 -51.55
C THR A 29 11.45 10.79 -50.60
N GLU A 30 10.35 10.07 -50.40
CA GLU A 30 9.27 10.43 -49.48
C GLU A 30 9.28 9.45 -48.31
N ILE A 31 9.27 9.98 -47.09
CA ILE A 31 8.93 9.22 -45.89
C ILE A 31 7.61 9.77 -45.36
N ILE A 32 6.62 8.89 -45.17
CA ILE A 32 5.37 9.19 -44.49
C ILE A 32 5.41 8.48 -43.13
N ILE A 33 5.31 9.26 -42.07
CA ILE A 33 5.14 8.77 -40.70
C ILE A 33 3.65 8.89 -40.39
N HIS A 34 3.01 7.77 -40.03
CA HIS A 34 1.60 7.74 -39.66
C HIS A 34 1.45 7.89 -38.15
N ASP A 35 0.32 8.48 -37.74
CA ASP A 35 -0.15 8.52 -36.35
C ASP A 35 -0.05 7.15 -35.67
N ASP A 36 0.55 7.11 -34.49
CA ASP A 36 0.66 5.94 -33.65
C ASP A 36 -0.32 5.99 -32.47
N LYS A 37 -1.44 5.28 -32.63
CA LYS A 37 -2.44 5.16 -31.57
C LYS A 37 -1.91 4.48 -30.30
N PRO A 38 -2.56 4.71 -29.13
CA PRO A 38 -2.23 4.01 -27.92
C PRO A 38 -2.48 2.51 -28.08
N PHE A 39 -1.70 1.70 -27.38
CA PHE A 39 -1.80 0.25 -27.46
C PHE A 39 -1.38 -0.42 -26.15
N SER A 40 -2.08 -1.51 -25.81
CA SER A 40 -1.74 -2.44 -24.73
C SER A 40 -2.35 -3.81 -25.04
N ASP A 41 -1.80 -4.88 -24.48
CA ASP A 41 -2.44 -6.19 -24.57
C ASP A 41 -3.63 -6.32 -23.60
N ASN A 42 -4.59 -7.19 -23.94
CA ASN A 42 -5.57 -7.67 -22.98
C ASN A 42 -4.92 -8.63 -21.99
N VAL A 43 -5.37 -8.58 -20.74
CA VAL A 43 -4.88 -9.46 -19.67
C VAL A 43 -5.97 -10.44 -19.26
N GLU A 44 -5.66 -11.73 -19.29
CA GLU A 44 -6.54 -12.77 -18.74
C GLU A 44 -5.86 -13.46 -17.56
N VAL A 45 -6.53 -13.47 -16.41
CA VAL A 45 -6.07 -14.15 -15.20
C VAL A 45 -7.12 -15.12 -14.68
N VAL A 46 -6.69 -16.19 -14.02
CA VAL A 46 -7.58 -17.24 -13.51
C VAL A 46 -7.35 -17.40 -12.01
N VAL A 47 -8.41 -17.22 -11.24
CA VAL A 47 -8.43 -17.52 -9.81
C VAL A 47 -8.45 -19.03 -9.62
N GLN A 48 -7.49 -19.54 -8.85
CA GLN A 48 -7.52 -20.93 -8.39
C GLN A 48 -8.34 -21.00 -7.10
N ALA A 49 -9.10 -22.09 -6.92
CA ALA A 49 -9.69 -22.36 -5.62
C ALA A 49 -8.58 -22.79 -4.65
N PRO A 50 -8.63 -22.37 -3.36
CA PRO A 50 -7.73 -22.92 -2.36
C PRO A 50 -7.95 -24.43 -2.24
N THR A 51 -6.88 -25.21 -2.08
CA THR A 51 -7.00 -26.66 -1.82
C THR A 51 -7.67 -26.96 -0.49
N ASP A 52 -7.45 -26.08 0.51
CA ASP A 52 -8.16 -26.04 1.79
C ASP A 52 -8.53 -24.59 2.08
N ASN A 53 -9.82 -24.24 2.03
CA ASN A 53 -10.27 -22.87 2.30
C ASN A 53 -10.32 -22.61 3.82
N THR A 54 -9.15 -22.54 4.45
CA THR A 54 -9.03 -22.16 5.87
C THR A 54 -8.68 -20.69 6.04
N PHE A 55 -8.94 -20.13 7.22
CA PHE A 55 -8.52 -18.77 7.55
C PHE A 55 -8.20 -18.60 9.03
N TYR A 56 -6.92 -18.50 9.34
CA TYR A 56 -6.40 -18.31 10.68
C TYR A 56 -5.64 -16.99 10.73
N ALA A 57 -6.00 -16.09 11.65
CA ALA A 57 -5.30 -14.82 11.75
C ALA A 57 -5.24 -14.26 13.19
N ASN A 58 -4.17 -13.52 13.46
CA ASN A 58 -3.99 -12.70 14.65
C ASN A 58 -3.88 -11.24 14.23
N VAL A 59 -4.78 -10.40 14.75
CA VAL A 59 -4.81 -8.95 14.51
C VAL A 59 -4.34 -8.25 15.77
N ILE A 60 -3.14 -7.68 15.74
CA ILE A 60 -2.56 -6.99 16.90
C ILE A 60 -2.63 -5.49 16.61
N ILE A 61 -3.20 -4.72 17.52
CA ILE A 61 -3.36 -3.28 17.36
C ILE A 61 -2.74 -2.59 18.55
N SER A 62 -1.88 -1.60 18.29
CA SER A 62 -1.39 -0.64 19.27
C SER A 62 -1.87 0.75 18.86
N LEU A 63 -2.87 1.26 19.59
CA LEU A 63 -3.51 2.55 19.33
C LEU A 63 -2.92 3.62 20.25
N ASP A 64 -2.43 4.69 19.66
CA ASP A 64 -2.02 5.88 20.41
C ASP A 64 -3.24 6.51 21.09
N LEU A 65 -3.13 6.74 22.39
CA LEU A 65 -4.14 7.36 23.26
C LEU A 65 -3.62 8.65 23.90
N SER A 66 -2.45 9.15 23.45
CA SER A 66 -1.89 10.44 23.85
C SER A 66 -2.85 11.59 23.52
N SER A 67 -2.58 12.75 24.11
CA SER A 67 -3.49 13.90 24.00
C SER A 67 -3.67 14.44 22.56
N SER A 68 -2.68 14.23 21.69
CA SER A 68 -2.70 14.68 20.30
C SER A 68 -3.73 13.95 19.44
N MET A 69 -4.10 12.72 19.83
CA MET A 69 -5.15 11.92 19.19
C MET A 69 -6.56 12.51 19.38
N GLY A 70 -6.72 13.48 20.30
CA GLY A 70 -7.97 14.22 20.50
C GLY A 70 -8.18 15.38 19.51
N LYS A 71 -7.23 15.66 18.61
CA LYS A 71 -7.36 16.72 17.59
C LYS A 71 -8.51 16.41 16.62
N ASP A 72 -9.25 17.44 16.23
CA ASP A 72 -10.41 17.37 15.34
C ASP A 72 -10.05 17.72 13.88
N ASP A 73 -9.00 17.07 13.36
CA ASP A 73 -8.47 17.27 12.00
C ASP A 73 -8.41 15.96 11.18
N SER A 74 -9.26 14.98 11.52
CA SER A 74 -9.31 13.67 10.83
C SER A 74 -9.72 13.75 9.36
N GLY A 75 -10.30 14.86 8.90
CA GLY A 75 -10.91 14.96 7.57
C GLY A 75 -12.31 14.34 7.45
N ILE A 76 -12.80 13.64 8.49
CA ILE A 76 -14.11 12.98 8.50
C ILE A 76 -15.13 13.85 9.25
N LEU A 77 -16.25 14.20 8.60
CA LEU A 77 -17.35 14.94 9.23
C LEU A 77 -18.21 14.06 10.17
N GLY A 78 -19.01 14.71 11.02
CA GLY A 78 -19.96 14.04 11.90
C GLY A 78 -19.44 13.79 13.31
N GLY A 79 -18.39 14.51 13.72
CA GLY A 79 -17.89 14.50 15.10
C GLY A 79 -18.58 15.52 16.00
N TYR A 80 -18.63 15.24 17.29
CA TYR A 80 -19.11 16.17 18.33
C TYR A 80 -18.01 17.13 18.81
N THR A 81 -17.32 17.78 17.87
CA THR A 81 -16.17 18.66 18.13
C THR A 81 -16.48 20.10 17.70
N ARG A 82 -15.53 21.02 17.88
CA ARG A 82 -15.70 22.42 17.48
C ARG A 82 -15.75 22.60 15.97
N SER A 83 -14.95 21.83 15.23
CA SER A 83 -14.94 21.83 13.77
C SER A 83 -16.07 21.02 13.14
N GLY A 84 -16.75 20.16 13.92
CA GLY A 84 -17.70 19.17 13.40
C GLY A 84 -17.04 17.95 12.75
N MET A 85 -15.71 17.88 12.75
CA MET A 85 -14.94 16.71 12.33
C MET A 85 -14.79 15.72 13.48
N LYS A 86 -14.69 14.42 13.17
CA LYS A 86 -14.30 13.39 14.14
C LYS A 86 -12.89 13.66 14.65
N THR A 87 -12.64 13.27 15.89
CA THR A 87 -11.26 13.25 16.41
C THR A 87 -10.43 12.19 15.67
N ARG A 88 -9.11 12.31 15.70
CA ARG A 88 -8.22 11.26 15.16
C ARG A 88 -8.50 9.91 15.82
N TYR A 89 -8.71 9.90 17.15
CA TYR A 89 -9.11 8.73 17.91
C TYR A 89 -10.40 8.08 17.39
N ASP A 90 -11.48 8.85 17.24
CA ASP A 90 -12.76 8.29 16.77
C ASP A 90 -12.67 7.77 15.33
N ALA A 91 -11.92 8.47 14.46
CA ALA A 91 -11.67 8.04 13.09
C ALA A 91 -10.82 6.75 13.04
N ALA A 92 -9.84 6.60 13.94
CA ALA A 92 -9.06 5.37 14.08
C ALA A 92 -9.95 4.19 14.53
N LEU A 93 -10.84 4.40 15.50
CA LEU A 93 -11.79 3.37 15.93
C LEU A 93 -12.77 2.96 14.83
N ASP A 94 -13.33 3.91 14.07
CA ASP A 94 -14.18 3.59 12.91
C ASP A 94 -13.41 2.75 11.88
N SER A 95 -12.13 3.07 11.67
CA SER A 95 -11.28 2.35 10.72
C SER A 95 -10.91 0.94 11.20
N ILE A 96 -10.62 0.78 12.49
CA ILE A 96 -10.41 -0.53 13.11
C ILE A 96 -11.69 -1.38 13.01
N GLU A 97 -12.86 -0.80 13.22
CA GLU A 97 -14.13 -1.51 13.04
C GLU A 97 -14.28 -2.04 11.60
N SER A 98 -13.96 -1.23 10.59
CA SER A 98 -13.95 -1.65 9.18
C SER A 98 -12.95 -2.78 8.91
N LEU A 99 -11.74 -2.70 9.47
CA LEU A 99 -10.75 -3.78 9.41
C LEU A 99 -11.32 -5.09 9.97
N LEU A 100 -11.89 -5.05 11.18
CA LEU A 100 -12.44 -6.25 11.83
C LEU A 100 -13.61 -6.83 11.04
N LYS A 101 -14.45 -6.00 10.41
CA LYS A 101 -15.49 -6.46 9.48
C LYS A 101 -14.90 -7.19 8.26
N SER A 102 -13.80 -6.69 7.70
CA SER A 102 -13.13 -7.39 6.59
C SER A 102 -12.52 -8.73 7.03
N TYR A 103 -11.97 -8.83 8.24
CA TYR A 103 -11.55 -10.12 8.80
C TYR A 103 -12.73 -11.07 9.03
N GLU A 104 -13.86 -10.56 9.52
CA GLU A 104 -15.10 -11.33 9.69
C GLU A 104 -15.66 -11.82 8.35
N GLU A 105 -15.71 -10.96 7.33
CA GLU A 105 -16.10 -11.32 5.97
C GLU A 105 -15.21 -12.47 5.45
N ARG A 106 -13.89 -12.37 5.61
CA ARG A 106 -12.97 -13.44 5.20
C ARG A 106 -13.17 -14.73 6.01
N LEU A 107 -13.33 -14.63 7.32
CA LEU A 107 -13.56 -15.78 8.21
C LEU A 107 -14.87 -16.51 7.91
N ASN A 108 -15.97 -15.79 7.76
CA ASN A 108 -17.30 -16.35 7.43
C ASN A 108 -17.32 -17.09 6.09
N SER A 109 -16.33 -16.82 5.27
CA SER A 109 -16.20 -17.32 3.92
C SER A 109 -15.22 -18.49 3.81
N ALA A 110 -14.49 -18.78 4.90
CA ALA A 110 -13.66 -19.97 5.06
C ALA A 110 -14.50 -21.18 5.52
N ASP A 111 -14.08 -22.39 5.17
CA ASP A 111 -14.72 -23.63 5.65
C ASP A 111 -14.35 -23.92 7.13
N SER A 112 -13.20 -23.41 7.58
CA SER A 112 -12.75 -23.44 8.98
C SER A 112 -11.76 -22.30 9.24
N GLY A 113 -11.71 -21.81 10.47
CA GLY A 113 -10.83 -20.70 10.83
C GLY A 113 -11.05 -20.18 12.23
N ASP A 114 -10.13 -19.34 12.68
CA ASP A 114 -10.26 -18.53 13.88
C ASP A 114 -9.53 -17.20 13.68
N VAL A 115 -10.07 -16.12 14.24
CA VAL A 115 -9.43 -14.81 14.23
C VAL A 115 -9.41 -14.26 15.63
N ARG A 116 -8.20 -13.95 16.13
CA ARG A 116 -8.00 -13.37 17.46
C ARG A 116 -7.45 -11.97 17.34
N VAL A 117 -7.95 -11.08 18.20
CA VAL A 117 -7.61 -9.65 18.19
C VAL A 117 -6.95 -9.30 19.52
N SER A 118 -5.76 -8.70 19.48
CA SER A 118 -5.14 -8.06 20.63
C SER A 118 -5.27 -6.55 20.47
N LEU A 119 -6.11 -5.91 21.28
CA LEU A 119 -6.35 -4.46 21.22
C LEU A 119 -5.62 -3.77 22.37
N ASN A 120 -4.58 -3.01 22.05
CA ASN A 120 -3.69 -2.35 23.01
C ASN A 120 -3.71 -0.85 22.80
N GLY A 121 -3.47 -0.11 23.87
CA GLY A 121 -3.41 1.34 23.88
C GLY A 121 -2.12 1.82 24.52
N PHE A 122 -1.61 2.95 24.07
CA PHE A 122 -0.41 3.54 24.65
C PHE A 122 -0.45 5.06 24.70
N ALA A 123 0.28 5.63 25.65
CA ALA A 123 0.63 7.04 25.76
C ALA A 123 2.03 7.12 26.40
N ASP A 124 2.15 7.60 27.65
CA ASP A 124 3.38 7.50 28.45
C ASP A 124 3.73 6.05 28.85
N LYS A 125 2.70 5.20 28.89
CA LYS A 125 2.71 3.77 29.20
C LYS A 125 1.82 3.03 28.21
N ALA A 126 1.88 1.71 28.20
CA ALA A 126 1.03 0.86 27.38
C ALA A 126 0.36 -0.26 28.20
N SER A 127 -0.79 -0.71 27.72
CA SER A 127 -1.57 -1.82 28.29
C SER A 127 -2.63 -2.26 27.27
N VAL A 128 -3.13 -3.49 27.43
CA VAL A 128 -4.34 -3.93 26.72
C VAL A 128 -5.51 -3.00 27.07
N ILE A 129 -6.34 -2.71 26.07
CA ILE A 129 -7.59 -1.97 26.22
C ILE A 129 -8.66 -2.98 26.62
N ASN A 130 -8.96 -3.09 27.92
CA ASN A 130 -10.09 -3.87 28.40
C ASN A 130 -10.66 -3.23 29.67
N PRO A 131 -11.83 -2.56 29.60
CA PRO A 131 -12.45 -1.92 30.77
C PRO A 131 -12.81 -2.88 31.91
N SER A 132 -12.87 -4.20 31.64
CA SER A 132 -13.18 -5.22 32.64
C SER A 132 -11.96 -5.78 33.36
N LEU A 133 -10.75 -5.41 32.92
CA LEU A 133 -9.50 -5.87 33.51
C LEU A 133 -8.79 -4.73 34.22
N GLN A 134 -7.96 -5.06 35.20
CA GLN A 134 -7.01 -4.11 35.74
C GLN A 134 -5.89 -3.89 34.71
N ALA A 135 -5.83 -2.69 34.15
CA ALA A 135 -4.83 -2.31 33.17
C ALA A 135 -3.44 -2.19 33.81
N THR A 136 -2.53 -3.04 33.38
CA THR A 136 -1.11 -3.02 33.72
C THR A 136 -0.31 -3.37 32.48
N HIS A 137 0.97 -3.03 32.44
CA HIS A 137 1.85 -3.36 31.32
C HIS A 137 1.81 -4.85 30.95
N SER A 138 1.76 -5.72 31.96
CA SER A 138 1.73 -7.18 31.77
C SER A 138 0.34 -7.78 31.62
N THR A 139 -0.70 -6.95 31.46
CA THR A 139 -2.04 -7.45 31.18
C THR A 139 -2.15 -7.79 29.70
N SER A 140 -2.32 -9.08 29.39
CA SER A 140 -2.58 -9.61 28.04
C SER A 140 -4.03 -10.06 27.89
N HIS A 141 -4.63 -9.81 26.72
CA HIS A 141 -5.95 -10.32 26.38
C HIS A 141 -6.11 -10.44 24.86
N TRP A 142 -6.72 -11.55 24.42
CA TRP A 142 -7.08 -11.78 23.03
C TRP A 142 -8.58 -11.99 22.90
N PHE A 143 -9.21 -11.12 22.13
CA PHE A 143 -10.64 -11.08 21.88
C PHE A 143 -10.97 -11.94 20.66
N THR A 144 -12.18 -12.50 20.63
CA THR A 144 -12.84 -12.87 19.36
C THR A 144 -13.16 -11.61 18.55
N LEU A 145 -13.46 -11.77 17.25
CA LEU A 145 -13.91 -10.67 16.41
C LEU A 145 -15.16 -9.95 16.96
N ASP A 146 -16.14 -10.70 17.47
CA ASP A 146 -17.36 -10.13 18.05
C ASP A 146 -17.07 -9.30 19.30
N GLU A 147 -16.28 -9.84 20.23
CA GLU A 147 -15.88 -9.12 21.44
C GLU A 147 -15.06 -7.86 21.11
N ALA A 148 -14.17 -7.94 20.12
CA ALA A 148 -13.36 -6.81 19.69
C ALA A 148 -14.24 -5.71 19.05
N LYS A 149 -15.19 -6.06 18.18
CA LYS A 149 -16.14 -5.10 17.57
C LYS A 149 -17.01 -4.44 18.63
N ASP A 150 -17.54 -5.20 19.59
CA ASP A 150 -18.34 -4.67 20.69
C ASP A 150 -17.54 -3.71 21.56
N LEU A 151 -16.29 -4.07 21.88
CA LEU A 151 -15.38 -3.22 22.61
C LEU A 151 -15.12 -1.91 21.86
N ILE A 152 -14.71 -1.95 20.59
CA ILE A 152 -14.46 -0.76 19.76
C ILE A 152 -15.67 0.18 19.75
N ASN A 153 -16.87 -0.36 19.58
CA ASN A 153 -18.10 0.42 19.61
C ASN A 153 -18.35 1.10 20.96
N SER A 154 -18.00 0.44 22.07
CA SER A 154 -18.13 1.02 23.41
C SER A 154 -17.14 2.18 23.69
N LEU A 155 -16.05 2.25 22.94
CA LEU A 155 -14.94 3.19 23.14
C LEU A 155 -15.13 4.54 22.41
N LYS A 156 -16.01 4.60 21.40
CA LYS A 156 -16.25 5.81 20.59
C LYS A 156 -16.71 6.99 21.44
N GLY A 157 -16.09 8.15 21.25
CA GLY A 157 -16.37 9.38 22.00
C GLY A 157 -15.90 9.35 23.47
N ARG A 158 -15.13 8.34 23.89
CA ARG A 158 -14.72 8.12 25.30
C ARG A 158 -13.22 8.15 25.55
N GLN A 159 -12.42 8.72 24.63
CA GLN A 159 -10.95 8.76 24.77
C GLN A 159 -10.51 9.25 26.17
N GLY A 160 -11.04 10.39 26.63
CA GLY A 160 -10.66 10.96 27.92
C GLY A 160 -11.03 10.09 29.13
N ASP A 161 -12.12 9.33 29.06
CA ASP A 161 -12.51 8.40 30.12
C ASP A 161 -11.62 7.15 30.08
N LEU A 162 -11.27 6.68 28.89
CA LEU A 162 -10.37 5.55 28.68
C LEU A 162 -8.95 5.86 29.17
N SER A 163 -8.35 6.98 28.75
CA SER A 163 -7.00 7.36 29.19
C SER A 163 -6.93 7.49 30.71
N ARG A 164 -8.00 8.01 31.35
CA ARG A 164 -8.09 8.08 32.81
C ARG A 164 -8.20 6.71 33.48
N SER A 165 -9.00 5.80 32.94
CA SER A 165 -9.18 4.47 33.53
C SER A 165 -7.93 3.60 33.40
N LEU A 166 -7.18 3.76 32.29
CA LEU A 166 -5.91 3.10 32.06
C LEU A 166 -4.73 3.81 32.75
N ASN A 167 -4.95 4.98 33.35
CA ASN A 167 -3.92 5.83 33.95
C ASN A 167 -2.77 6.14 32.98
N PHE A 168 -3.15 6.42 31.74
CA PHE A 168 -2.28 6.87 30.68
C PHE A 168 -2.12 8.39 30.76
N GLY A 169 -0.88 8.84 30.60
CA GLY A 169 -0.50 10.23 30.50
C GLY A 169 -0.84 10.85 29.15
N VAL A 170 -0.25 12.01 28.89
CA VAL A 170 -0.52 12.80 27.68
C VAL A 170 0.56 12.66 26.61
N ASP A 171 1.68 12.05 26.98
CA ASP A 171 2.89 11.87 26.19
C ASP A 171 2.80 10.62 25.31
N THR A 172 3.72 10.49 24.37
CA THR A 172 3.75 9.42 23.35
C THR A 172 5.06 8.65 23.48
N ASN A 173 4.97 7.40 23.94
CA ASN A 173 6.09 6.50 24.21
C ASN A 173 6.00 5.23 23.35
N TYR A 174 6.81 5.17 22.29
CA TYR A 174 6.80 4.04 21.36
C TYR A 174 7.45 2.80 21.97
N ASP A 175 8.48 2.95 22.80
CA ASP A 175 9.11 1.83 23.49
C ASP A 175 8.13 1.11 24.43
N ALA A 176 7.31 1.85 25.18
CA ALA A 176 6.28 1.27 26.03
C ALA A 176 5.30 0.43 25.20
N ALA A 177 4.85 0.97 24.07
CA ALA A 177 3.92 0.31 23.17
C ALA A 177 4.48 -1.02 22.66
N LEU A 178 5.68 -1.01 22.07
CA LEU A 178 6.30 -2.21 21.52
C LEU A 178 6.65 -3.23 22.61
N GLN A 179 7.17 -2.80 23.75
CA GLN A 179 7.43 -3.68 24.90
C GLN A 179 6.16 -4.33 25.43
N GLN A 180 5.01 -3.64 25.40
CA GLN A 180 3.76 -4.23 25.85
C GLN A 180 3.23 -5.30 24.89
N ILE A 181 3.48 -5.16 23.59
CA ILE A 181 3.18 -6.21 22.60
C ILE A 181 4.07 -7.43 22.86
N VAL A 182 5.38 -7.23 23.04
CA VAL A 182 6.32 -8.31 23.38
C VAL A 182 5.89 -9.03 24.65
N ASP A 183 5.52 -8.30 25.70
CA ASP A 183 5.04 -8.90 26.96
C ASP A 183 3.74 -9.67 26.74
N SER A 184 2.78 -9.07 26.04
CA SER A 184 1.45 -9.66 25.83
C SER A 184 1.47 -10.90 24.98
N TYR A 185 2.38 -10.96 23.99
CA TYR A 185 2.57 -12.12 23.13
C TYR A 185 3.36 -13.23 23.83
N ASN A 186 4.36 -12.90 24.65
CA ASN A 186 5.12 -13.92 25.40
C ASN A 186 4.39 -14.44 26.64
N ASN A 187 3.54 -13.64 27.27
CA ASN A 187 2.87 -13.93 28.54
C ASN A 187 1.33 -13.95 28.42
N HIS A 188 0.79 -14.53 27.35
CA HIS A 188 -0.65 -14.69 27.17
C HIS A 188 -1.23 -15.83 28.04
N PRO A 189 -2.52 -15.78 28.44
CA PRO A 189 -3.17 -16.88 29.15
C PRO A 189 -3.15 -18.20 28.34
N ALA A 190 -3.11 -19.33 29.04
CA ALA A 190 -3.05 -20.66 28.42
C ALA A 190 -4.41 -21.13 27.87
N SER A 191 -4.39 -21.64 26.63
CA SER A 191 -5.44 -22.29 25.82
C SER A 191 -6.84 -21.63 25.78
N GLY A 192 -7.23 -21.16 24.60
CA GLY A 192 -8.59 -20.70 24.27
C GLY A 192 -8.82 -19.19 24.33
N THR A 193 -7.86 -18.43 24.84
CA THR A 193 -7.90 -16.95 24.95
C THR A 193 -6.56 -16.28 24.62
N GLY A 194 -5.67 -17.02 23.94
CA GLY A 194 -4.40 -16.54 23.41
C GLY A 194 -4.45 -16.33 21.89
N PRO A 195 -3.31 -16.03 21.24
CA PRO A 195 -3.24 -15.98 19.79
C PRO A 195 -3.58 -17.35 19.18
N VAL A 196 -4.06 -17.32 17.94
CA VAL A 196 -4.17 -18.47 17.04
C VAL A 196 -2.76 -19.02 16.78
N THR A 197 -2.57 -20.34 16.80
CA THR A 197 -1.24 -21.00 16.75
C THR A 197 -1.08 -21.97 15.58
N GLU A 198 -2.08 -22.04 14.72
CA GLU A 198 -2.15 -22.86 13.53
C GLU A 198 -1.03 -22.49 12.56
N GLN A 199 -0.47 -23.47 11.86
CA GLN A 199 0.72 -23.26 11.03
C GLN A 199 0.52 -22.22 9.91
N SER A 200 -0.71 -22.09 9.39
CA SER A 200 -1.07 -21.12 8.35
C SER A 200 -1.51 -19.77 8.90
N VAL A 201 -1.40 -19.54 10.22
CA VAL A 201 -1.85 -18.28 10.83
C VAL A 201 -1.11 -17.10 10.22
N ASP A 202 -1.85 -16.05 9.89
CA ASP A 202 -1.28 -14.78 9.50
C ASP A 202 -1.29 -13.81 10.69
N ASN A 203 -0.12 -13.28 11.05
CA ASN A 203 0.00 -12.33 12.14
C ASN A 203 0.28 -10.93 11.57
N THR A 204 -0.65 -10.00 11.77
CA THR A 204 -0.46 -8.61 11.38
C THR A 204 -0.57 -7.70 12.60
N PHE A 205 0.44 -6.84 12.78
CA PHE A 205 0.48 -5.79 13.78
C PHE A 205 0.26 -4.42 13.14
N PHE A 206 -0.67 -3.65 13.68
CA PHE A 206 -0.93 -2.26 13.29
C PHE A 206 -0.54 -1.33 14.43
N PHE A 207 0.44 -0.48 14.17
CA PHE A 207 0.84 0.61 15.05
C PHE A 207 0.21 1.91 14.55
N ILE A 208 -0.72 2.51 15.30
CA ILE A 208 -1.47 3.69 14.86
C ILE A 208 -1.12 4.87 15.77
N SER A 209 -0.45 5.89 15.24
CA SER A 209 -0.03 7.09 15.97
C SER A 209 -0.06 8.32 15.08
N ASP A 210 -0.13 9.51 15.68
CA ASP A 210 -0.01 10.77 14.94
C ASP A 210 1.42 11.33 14.83
N GLY A 211 2.39 10.55 15.30
CA GLY A 211 3.79 10.67 14.92
C GLY A 211 4.48 11.91 15.46
N THR A 212 4.92 11.83 16.71
CA THR A 212 6.16 12.41 17.25
C THR A 212 6.30 11.88 18.68
N PRO A 213 7.03 10.78 18.92
CA PRO A 213 7.26 10.31 20.27
C PRO A 213 8.04 11.38 21.05
N ASN A 214 7.54 11.74 22.23
CA ASN A 214 8.14 12.74 23.10
C ASN A 214 8.65 12.14 24.41
N MET A 215 8.54 10.81 24.54
CA MET A 215 8.94 10.02 25.70
C MET A 215 9.49 8.65 25.24
N GLY A 216 10.32 8.05 26.09
CA GLY A 216 10.78 6.66 26.04
C GLY A 216 10.65 6.01 27.43
N ASN A 217 10.90 4.71 27.56
CA ASN A 217 10.90 4.04 28.87
C ASN A 217 12.06 4.52 29.74
N LYS A 218 13.12 5.03 29.11
CA LYS A 218 14.20 5.79 29.77
C LYS A 218 14.09 7.28 29.54
N ASN A 219 14.58 8.04 30.53
CA ASN A 219 14.65 9.49 30.46
C ASN A 219 15.39 9.93 29.17
N TYR A 220 14.73 10.76 28.36
CA TYR A 220 15.23 11.39 27.14
C TYR A 220 15.33 10.52 25.87
N GLY A 221 14.78 9.29 25.87
CA GLY A 221 14.53 8.57 24.62
C GLY A 221 13.37 9.21 23.85
N GLN A 222 13.53 9.46 22.54
CA GLN A 222 12.44 9.89 21.66
C GLN A 222 12.36 8.89 20.50
N GLY A 223 11.35 8.03 20.55
CA GLY A 223 11.13 6.97 19.56
C GLY A 223 12.11 5.82 19.69
N ILE A 224 12.08 4.95 18.68
CA ILE A 224 12.86 3.71 18.67
C ILE A 224 14.27 4.01 18.14
N SER A 225 15.27 3.49 18.85
CA SER A 225 16.68 3.58 18.47
C SER A 225 17.09 2.36 17.63
N GLU A 226 18.07 2.50 16.74
CA GLU A 226 18.52 1.39 15.88
C GLU A 226 18.99 0.16 16.69
N GLN A 227 19.65 0.39 17.83
CA GLN A 227 20.14 -0.67 18.72
C GLN A 227 19.51 -0.57 20.10
N SER A 228 19.17 -1.75 20.61
CA SER A 228 18.72 -1.96 21.97
C SER A 228 19.77 -1.51 22.99
N PRO A 229 19.35 -0.92 24.12
CA PRO A 229 20.27 -0.62 25.20
C PRO A 229 20.81 -1.90 25.84
N GLN A 230 21.99 -1.83 26.47
CA GLN A 230 22.67 -2.98 27.09
C GLN A 230 21.86 -3.70 28.18
N ASP A 231 20.93 -2.99 28.81
CA ASP A 231 20.03 -3.49 29.84
C ASP A 231 18.63 -3.81 29.31
N TYR A 232 18.47 -3.95 27.98
CA TYR A 232 17.24 -4.39 27.36
C TYR A 232 16.72 -5.68 28.03
N VAL A 233 15.43 -5.66 28.36
CA VAL A 233 14.70 -6.83 28.84
C VAL A 233 13.44 -6.97 27.96
N PRO A 234 13.22 -8.12 27.29
CA PRO A 234 12.02 -8.36 26.51
C PRO A 234 10.76 -8.26 27.38
N GLY A 235 9.77 -7.51 26.91
CA GLY A 235 8.49 -7.33 27.59
C GLY A 235 8.51 -6.35 28.76
N SER A 236 9.62 -5.63 29.01
CA SER A 236 9.77 -4.79 30.20
C SER A 236 9.17 -3.40 30.02
N ALA A 237 8.40 -2.95 31.02
CA ALA A 237 7.88 -1.59 31.11
C ALA A 237 8.95 -0.50 31.35
N TYR A 238 10.21 -0.88 31.57
CA TYR A 238 11.25 0.01 32.10
C TYR A 238 12.48 0.12 31.20
N THR A 239 12.52 -0.58 30.07
CA THR A 239 13.67 -0.60 29.16
C THR A 239 13.20 -0.30 27.74
N ASP A 240 13.94 0.52 27.03
CA ASP A 240 13.70 0.79 25.60
C ASP A 240 13.96 -0.50 24.79
N ILE A 241 13.24 -0.70 23.68
CA ILE A 241 13.29 -1.96 22.92
C ILE A 241 14.37 -1.98 21.86
N GLY A 242 14.66 -0.86 21.19
CA GLY A 242 15.51 -0.87 20.00
C GLY A 242 14.90 -1.59 18.78
N GLU A 243 15.24 -1.15 17.58
CA GLU A 243 14.76 -1.71 16.31
C GLU A 243 15.30 -3.12 16.07
N ASP A 244 16.56 -3.38 16.42
CA ASP A 244 17.19 -4.70 16.33
C ASP A 244 16.40 -5.79 17.09
N LYS A 245 15.94 -5.52 18.32
CA LYS A 245 15.16 -6.50 19.09
C LYS A 245 13.69 -6.50 18.76
N TRP A 246 13.15 -5.38 18.28
CA TRP A 246 11.81 -5.35 17.73
C TRP A 246 11.68 -6.24 16.48
N THR A 247 12.60 -6.08 15.52
CA THR A 247 12.63 -6.88 14.29
C THR A 247 12.90 -8.36 14.59
N GLU A 248 13.81 -8.71 15.52
CA GLU A 248 14.00 -10.09 15.99
C GLU A 248 12.70 -10.70 16.51
N PHE A 249 11.97 -9.98 17.37
CA PHE A 249 10.67 -10.45 17.87
C PHE A 249 9.65 -10.66 16.74
N LEU A 250 9.57 -9.76 15.76
CA LEU A 250 8.67 -9.90 14.63
C LEU A 250 9.00 -11.12 13.77
N VAL A 251 10.29 -11.39 13.52
CA VAL A 251 10.76 -12.56 12.77
C VAL A 251 10.43 -13.86 13.50
N ASP A 252 10.75 -13.93 14.79
CA ASP A 252 10.54 -15.14 15.60
C ASP A 252 9.06 -15.54 15.69
N ASN A 253 8.15 -14.58 15.54
CA ASN A 253 6.71 -14.80 15.62
C ASN A 253 6.00 -14.66 14.26
N GLY A 254 6.74 -14.46 13.17
CA GLY A 254 6.18 -14.29 11.81
C GLY A 254 5.13 -13.18 11.73
N ILE A 255 5.40 -12.02 12.35
CA ILE A 255 4.49 -10.88 12.42
C ILE A 255 4.88 -9.83 11.39
N ARG A 256 3.93 -9.43 10.53
CA ARG A 256 4.07 -8.24 9.68
C ARG A 256 3.65 -7.00 10.47
N SER A 257 4.57 -6.07 10.67
CA SER A 257 4.33 -4.80 11.35
C SER A 257 4.10 -3.67 10.38
N VAL A 258 2.94 -3.01 10.50
CA VAL A 258 2.49 -1.89 9.69
C VAL A 258 2.36 -0.65 10.57
N ALA A 259 3.10 0.41 10.24
CA ALA A 259 3.13 1.66 10.98
C ALA A 259 2.30 2.74 10.27
N ILE A 260 1.32 3.28 10.98
CA ILE A 260 0.31 4.18 10.44
C ILE A 260 0.42 5.51 11.18
N GLY A 261 0.82 6.51 10.40
CA GLY A 261 0.90 7.91 10.79
C GLY A 261 -0.34 8.68 10.38
N ILE A 262 -0.93 9.43 11.31
CA ILE A 262 -2.17 10.18 11.05
C ILE A 262 -2.03 11.67 11.40
N GLY A 263 -2.74 12.50 10.63
CA GLY A 263 -2.86 13.94 10.88
C GLY A 263 -1.66 14.77 10.44
N GLN A 264 -1.77 16.09 10.66
CA GLN A 264 -0.79 17.07 10.17
C GLN A 264 0.54 17.04 10.91
N ASP A 265 0.61 16.40 12.09
CA ASP A 265 1.84 16.34 12.87
C ASP A 265 2.90 15.45 12.20
N MET A 266 2.45 14.47 11.40
CA MET A 266 3.31 13.59 10.61
C MET A 266 4.28 14.30 9.65
N VAL A 267 3.93 15.50 9.18
CA VAL A 267 4.76 16.28 8.25
C VAL A 267 5.58 17.37 8.93
N THR A 268 5.43 17.53 10.26
CA THR A 268 6.17 18.55 11.01
C THR A 268 7.57 18.05 11.30
N VAL A 269 8.59 18.85 10.95
CA VAL A 269 9.98 18.52 11.23
C VAL A 269 10.34 18.98 12.64
N ASN A 270 10.62 18.02 13.52
CA ASN A 270 11.12 18.23 14.88
C ASN A 270 12.51 17.58 15.01
N ASN A 271 13.52 18.37 15.39
CA ASN A 271 14.91 17.92 15.49
C ASN A 271 15.45 17.24 14.22
N GLY A 272 15.02 17.71 13.04
CA GLY A 272 15.44 17.17 11.74
C GLY A 272 14.72 15.90 11.31
N LYS A 273 13.74 15.43 12.07
CA LYS A 273 12.91 14.26 11.76
C LYS A 273 11.44 14.64 11.61
N THR A 274 10.74 14.00 10.70
CA THR A 274 9.29 14.02 10.61
C THR A 274 8.66 12.90 11.44
N GLY A 275 7.34 12.92 11.65
CA GLY A 275 6.64 11.79 12.27
C GLY A 275 6.91 10.47 11.54
N SER A 276 7.05 10.52 10.20
CA SER A 276 7.34 9.34 9.38
C SER A 276 8.69 8.72 9.73
N ASP A 277 9.70 9.53 10.08
CA ASP A 277 11.02 9.03 10.44
C ASP A 277 11.04 8.33 11.79
N TYR A 278 10.06 8.60 12.66
CA TYR A 278 9.90 7.88 13.93
C TYR A 278 9.08 6.59 13.79
N LEU A 279 8.25 6.48 12.74
CA LEU A 279 7.46 5.29 12.47
C LEU A 279 8.24 4.20 11.72
N LYS A 280 9.22 4.59 10.90
CA LYS A 280 10.09 3.69 10.14
C LYS A 280 10.61 2.50 10.97
N PRO A 281 11.31 2.71 12.10
CA PRO A 281 11.79 1.58 12.92
C PRO A 281 10.71 0.65 13.52
N VAL A 282 9.42 0.99 13.38
CA VAL A 282 8.31 0.15 13.82
C VAL A 282 7.88 -0.79 12.69
N ALA A 283 7.94 -0.38 11.43
CA ALA A 283 7.49 -1.17 10.30
C ALA A 283 8.54 -2.22 9.92
N PHE A 284 8.12 -3.47 9.72
CA PHE A 284 8.99 -4.56 9.30
C PHE A 284 8.16 -5.79 8.94
N ASP A 285 8.49 -6.50 7.87
CA ASP A 285 7.84 -7.76 7.54
C ASP A 285 8.62 -8.92 8.17
N GLY A 286 8.21 -9.34 9.37
CA GLY A 286 8.81 -10.47 10.08
C GLY A 286 8.55 -11.83 9.40
N LYS A 287 7.52 -11.94 8.56
CA LYS A 287 7.21 -13.17 7.82
C LYS A 287 8.18 -13.38 6.66
N GLN A 288 8.56 -12.30 5.98
CA GLN A 288 9.54 -12.33 4.88
C GLN A 288 10.98 -12.03 5.35
N ASN A 289 11.14 -11.55 6.59
CA ASN A 289 12.39 -11.06 7.14
C ASN A 289 13.01 -9.95 6.28
N THR A 290 12.20 -8.93 5.98
CA THR A 290 12.59 -7.79 5.14
C THR A 290 12.13 -6.49 5.75
N ASP A 291 13.02 -5.49 5.73
CA ASP A 291 12.64 -4.09 5.92
C ASP A 291 11.66 -3.72 4.80
N ASN A 292 10.48 -3.26 5.22
CA ASN A 292 9.41 -2.87 4.31
C ASN A 292 8.90 -1.45 4.61
N ASP A 293 9.74 -0.60 5.22
CA ASP A 293 9.43 0.77 5.63
C ASP A 293 8.81 1.60 4.51
N HIS A 294 9.28 1.36 3.29
CA HIS A 294 8.79 2.04 2.10
C HIS A 294 7.31 1.79 1.79
N ASN A 295 6.77 0.67 2.26
CA ASN A 295 5.44 0.18 1.88
C ASN A 295 4.52 0.02 3.09
N ASP A 296 5.09 -0.27 4.27
CA ASP A 296 4.37 -0.50 5.51
C ASP A 296 4.43 0.69 6.49
N VAL A 297 5.07 1.81 6.08
CA VAL A 297 4.85 3.13 6.70
C VAL A 297 3.83 3.93 5.89
N ILE A 298 2.66 4.16 6.48
CA ILE A 298 1.54 4.83 5.82
C ILE A 298 1.25 6.15 6.51
N VAL A 299 1.34 7.26 5.78
CA VAL A 299 1.08 8.60 6.32
C VAL A 299 -0.18 9.21 5.72
N LEU A 300 -1.15 9.52 6.57
CA LEU A 300 -2.46 10.02 6.18
C LEU A 300 -2.71 11.41 6.76
N LYS A 301 -2.94 12.39 5.89
CA LYS A 301 -3.44 13.72 6.30
C LYS A 301 -4.95 13.72 6.49
N ASP A 302 -5.64 12.87 5.76
CA ASP A 302 -7.08 12.67 5.81
C ASP A 302 -7.34 11.18 6.14
N MET A 303 -7.98 10.95 7.27
CA MET A 303 -8.27 9.64 7.82
C MET A 303 -9.57 9.05 7.32
N SER A 304 -10.33 9.77 6.49
CA SER A 304 -11.33 9.12 5.62
C SER A 304 -10.69 7.93 4.94
N SER A 305 -9.34 7.97 4.80
CA SER A 305 -8.36 6.98 4.33
C SER A 305 -7.85 5.80 5.12
N LEU A 306 -8.24 5.65 6.38
CA LEU A 306 -7.63 4.61 7.17
C LEU A 306 -8.32 3.22 7.08
N GLY A 307 -9.65 3.11 7.19
CA GLY A 307 -10.34 1.82 7.30
C GLY A 307 -10.03 0.84 6.18
N ASN A 308 -10.08 1.31 4.93
CA ASN A 308 -9.88 0.44 3.78
C ASN A 308 -8.39 0.17 3.53
N ILE A 309 -7.48 1.00 4.07
CA ILE A 309 -6.03 0.73 4.02
C ILE A 309 -5.75 -0.48 4.88
N LEU A 310 -6.32 -0.48 6.08
CA LEU A 310 -6.23 -1.61 6.97
C LEU A 310 -6.78 -2.88 6.31
N SER A 311 -7.91 -2.81 5.60
CA SER A 311 -8.52 -3.97 4.92
C SER A 311 -7.62 -4.64 3.87
N LYS A 312 -6.57 -3.97 3.38
CA LYS A 312 -5.52 -4.61 2.56
C LYS A 312 -4.71 -5.67 3.27
N TYR A 313 -4.58 -5.51 4.55
CA TYR A 313 -3.68 -6.37 5.29
C TYR A 313 -4.43 -7.61 5.74
N VAL A 314 -5.74 -7.71 5.43
CA VAL A 314 -6.49 -8.95 5.54
C VAL A 314 -5.90 -9.96 4.53
N PRO A 315 -5.35 -11.09 5.01
CA PRO A 315 -4.74 -12.09 4.15
C PRO A 315 -5.78 -12.75 3.25
N ASN A 316 -5.41 -12.92 1.98
CA ASN A 316 -6.19 -13.68 1.02
C ASN A 316 -5.22 -14.55 0.21
N GLU A 317 -5.44 -15.87 0.20
CA GLU A 317 -4.51 -16.82 -0.42
C GLU A 317 -4.57 -16.77 -1.96
N ASN A 318 -5.59 -16.10 -2.51
CA ASN A 318 -5.85 -16.04 -3.95
C ASN A 318 -5.63 -14.65 -4.55
N VAL A 319 -4.87 -13.78 -3.88
CA VAL A 319 -4.50 -12.48 -4.48
C VAL A 319 -3.71 -12.75 -5.75
N ILE A 320 -4.20 -12.19 -6.85
CA ILE A 320 -3.52 -12.20 -8.14
C ILE A 320 -2.83 -10.86 -8.29
N GLU A 321 -1.53 -10.88 -8.59
CA GLU A 321 -0.77 -9.70 -9.00
C GLU A 321 -0.37 -9.87 -10.47
N SER A 322 -0.52 -8.80 -11.24
CA SER A 322 -0.15 -8.78 -12.66
C SER A 322 0.00 -7.33 -13.11
N SER A 323 0.22 -7.13 -14.40
CA SER A 323 0.34 -5.81 -14.98
C SER A 323 -0.32 -5.81 -16.36
N PHE A 324 -1.04 -4.74 -16.69
CA PHE A 324 -1.50 -4.51 -18.06
C PHE A 324 -0.46 -3.77 -18.90
N SER A 325 0.58 -3.21 -18.27
CA SER A 325 1.68 -2.54 -18.98
C SER A 325 2.81 -3.48 -19.40
N LYS A 326 2.80 -4.73 -18.89
CA LYS A 326 3.74 -5.80 -19.25
C LYS A 326 2.96 -7.05 -19.67
N GLY A 327 3.10 -7.49 -20.91
CA GLY A 327 2.57 -8.80 -21.32
C GLY A 327 3.28 -9.96 -20.65
N LYS A 328 2.69 -11.16 -20.83
CA LYS A 328 3.13 -12.44 -20.24
C LYS A 328 4.59 -12.84 -20.56
N ASP A 329 5.22 -12.19 -21.54
CA ASP A 329 6.57 -12.44 -22.02
C ASP A 329 7.56 -11.29 -21.77
N ALA A 330 7.18 -10.30 -20.94
CA ALA A 330 7.99 -9.12 -20.57
C ALA A 330 8.44 -8.22 -21.75
N ASN A 331 7.90 -8.44 -22.96
CA ASN A 331 8.30 -7.73 -24.18
C ASN A 331 7.20 -6.85 -24.77
N SER A 332 5.95 -6.94 -24.32
CA SER A 332 4.94 -5.94 -24.68
C SER A 332 4.93 -4.82 -23.66
N SER A 333 5.19 -3.61 -24.16
CA SER A 333 5.09 -2.35 -23.43
C SER A 333 3.82 -1.65 -23.86
N LEU A 334 3.01 -1.23 -22.90
CA LEU A 334 2.01 -0.21 -23.16
C LEU A 334 2.65 1.03 -23.78
N THR A 335 2.03 1.59 -24.82
CA THR A 335 2.45 2.83 -25.48
C THR A 335 1.27 3.79 -25.62
N PHE A 336 1.54 5.08 -25.47
CA PHE A 336 0.63 6.18 -25.81
C PHE A 336 0.97 6.80 -27.16
N GLY A 337 1.81 6.13 -27.94
CA GLY A 337 2.43 6.72 -29.12
C GLY A 337 3.52 7.73 -28.80
N ALA A 338 4.06 8.36 -29.84
CA ALA A 338 5.05 9.44 -29.73
C ALA A 338 4.45 10.71 -29.10
N ASP A 339 3.13 10.89 -29.23
CA ASP A 339 2.36 12.03 -28.73
C ASP A 339 2.29 12.06 -27.20
N GLY A 340 2.44 10.90 -26.56
CA GLY A 340 2.39 10.74 -25.12
C GLY A 340 0.96 10.82 -24.54
N MET A 341 0.86 10.58 -23.23
CA MET A 341 -0.41 10.42 -22.53
C MET A 341 -1.17 11.75 -22.39
N LYS A 342 -2.47 11.74 -22.71
CA LYS A 342 -3.43 12.81 -22.36
C LYS A 342 -4.33 12.41 -21.20
N SER A 343 -4.86 11.19 -21.21
CA SER A 343 -5.65 10.68 -20.10
C SER A 343 -5.68 9.17 -20.02
N ILE A 344 -5.90 8.68 -18.79
CA ILE A 344 -6.15 7.27 -18.50
C ILE A 344 -7.33 7.13 -17.53
N SER A 345 -8.14 6.10 -17.75
CA SER A 345 -9.17 5.66 -16.82
C SER A 345 -9.34 4.15 -16.83
N VAL A 346 -9.93 3.62 -15.76
CA VAL A 346 -10.43 2.23 -15.69
C VAL A 346 -11.91 2.24 -15.38
N GLU A 347 -12.66 1.39 -16.07
CA GLU A 347 -14.07 1.09 -15.81
C GLU A 347 -14.17 -0.23 -15.05
N VAL A 348 -14.85 -0.21 -13.91
CA VAL A 348 -15.16 -1.39 -13.10
C VAL A 348 -16.64 -1.35 -12.77
N ASP A 349 -17.37 -2.41 -13.09
CA ASP A 349 -18.81 -2.51 -12.81
C ASP A 349 -19.64 -1.35 -13.38
N GLY A 350 -19.21 -0.77 -14.51
CA GLY A 350 -19.87 0.36 -15.16
C GLY A 350 -19.59 1.73 -14.51
N ILE A 351 -18.65 1.81 -13.57
CA ILE A 351 -18.18 3.05 -12.94
C ILE A 351 -16.78 3.37 -13.47
N THR A 352 -16.56 4.62 -13.89
CA THR A 352 -15.27 5.09 -14.43
C THR A 352 -14.45 5.78 -13.35
N TYR A 353 -13.19 5.36 -13.24
CA TYR A 353 -12.17 5.95 -12.37
C TYR A 353 -11.08 6.58 -13.22
N LYS A 354 -10.94 7.90 -13.16
CA LYS A 354 -10.06 8.69 -14.03
C LYS A 354 -8.94 9.35 -13.24
N TYR A 355 -7.71 9.17 -13.71
CA TYR A 355 -6.52 9.79 -13.13
C TYR A 355 -6.36 11.25 -13.57
N ASP A 356 -6.08 12.13 -12.61
CA ASP A 356 -5.69 13.52 -12.81
C ASP A 356 -4.20 13.69 -12.50
N PRO A 357 -3.33 13.87 -13.53
CA PRO A 357 -1.89 14.01 -13.33
C PRO A 357 -1.50 15.32 -12.60
N SER A 358 -2.35 16.34 -12.62
CA SER A 358 -2.05 17.63 -11.97
C SER A 358 -2.15 17.53 -10.45
N ASN A 359 -3.19 16.83 -9.97
CA ASN A 359 -3.45 16.61 -8.55
C ASN A 359 -2.89 15.28 -8.05
N LYS A 360 -2.36 14.45 -8.96
CA LYS A 360 -1.92 13.08 -8.71
C LYS A 360 -3.02 12.26 -8.02
N SER A 361 -4.27 12.48 -8.36
CA SER A 361 -5.44 11.89 -7.70
C SER A 361 -6.33 11.15 -8.70
N VAL A 362 -7.19 10.27 -8.21
CA VAL A 362 -8.20 9.56 -9.00
C VAL A 362 -9.60 10.09 -8.66
N THR A 363 -10.39 10.35 -9.70
CA THR A 363 -11.79 10.77 -9.59
C THR A 363 -12.71 9.66 -10.07
N SER A 364 -13.92 9.59 -9.51
CA SER A 364 -14.96 8.63 -9.93
C SER A 364 -16.22 9.35 -10.39
N ASP A 365 -16.90 8.81 -11.39
CA ASP A 365 -18.26 9.21 -11.77
C ASP A 365 -19.36 8.48 -10.95
N GLY A 366 -18.97 7.55 -10.09
CA GLY A 366 -19.84 6.83 -9.16
C GLY A 366 -20.25 7.68 -7.95
N SER A 367 -21.45 7.43 -7.44
CA SER A 367 -21.99 8.14 -6.28
C SER A 367 -21.62 7.50 -4.93
N ASP A 368 -21.34 6.20 -4.93
CA ASP A 368 -20.99 5.46 -3.73
C ASP A 368 -19.48 5.55 -3.48
N LYS A 369 -19.09 6.43 -2.55
CA LYS A 369 -17.69 6.52 -2.10
C LYS A 369 -17.27 5.32 -1.26
N GLY A 370 -18.23 4.51 -0.83
CA GLY A 370 -18.02 3.29 -0.07
C GLY A 370 -17.49 2.11 -0.88
N ILE A 371 -17.28 2.22 -2.19
CA ILE A 371 -16.86 1.07 -3.00
C ILE A 371 -15.55 1.30 -3.73
N TRP A 372 -14.88 2.44 -3.52
CA TRP A 372 -13.62 2.69 -4.19
C TRP A 372 -12.82 3.81 -3.58
N ALA A 373 -11.52 3.79 -3.86
CA ALA A 373 -10.45 4.54 -3.25
C ALA A 373 -9.49 5.32 -4.10
N ASP A 374 -9.01 6.45 -3.57
CA ASP A 374 -7.83 7.12 -4.10
C ASP A 374 -6.70 7.15 -3.07
N PHE A 375 -5.49 6.85 -3.55
CA PHE A 375 -4.25 6.82 -2.78
C PHE A 375 -3.30 7.95 -3.01
N GLY A 376 -3.63 8.80 -3.97
CA GLY A 376 -2.67 9.65 -4.58
C GLY A 376 -1.69 8.86 -5.45
N ASN A 377 -0.94 9.61 -6.26
CA ASN A 377 -0.04 9.09 -7.28
C ASN A 377 -0.70 8.13 -8.28
N GLY A 378 -2.02 8.23 -8.46
CA GLY A 378 -2.78 7.43 -9.43
C GLY A 378 -3.07 5.99 -8.99
N GLU A 379 -2.82 5.63 -7.73
CA GLU A 379 -3.22 4.35 -7.18
C GLU A 379 -4.71 4.38 -6.77
N VAL A 380 -5.49 3.41 -7.23
CA VAL A 380 -6.92 3.29 -6.96
C VAL A 380 -7.29 1.86 -6.61
N ALA A 381 -8.33 1.70 -5.82
CA ALA A 381 -8.85 0.39 -5.45
C ALA A 381 -10.35 0.37 -5.33
N ILE A 382 -10.99 -0.71 -5.76
CA ILE A 382 -12.40 -0.77 -6.11
C ILE A 382 -12.96 -2.13 -5.67
N LYS A 383 -14.08 -2.09 -4.94
CA LYS A 383 -14.86 -3.26 -4.52
C LYS A 383 -15.75 -3.59 -5.69
N THR A 384 -15.68 -4.84 -6.12
CA THR A 384 -16.46 -5.29 -7.25
C THR A 384 -17.81 -5.80 -6.78
N ASN A 385 -18.79 -5.83 -7.68
CA ASN A 385 -20.10 -6.43 -7.40
C ASN A 385 -20.00 -7.92 -7.08
N ALA A 386 -18.94 -8.60 -7.52
CA ALA A 386 -18.68 -9.99 -7.17
C ALA A 386 -18.11 -10.17 -5.75
N GLY A 387 -17.89 -9.07 -5.01
CA GLY A 387 -17.29 -9.07 -3.68
C GLY A 387 -15.77 -9.12 -3.70
N GLY A 388 -15.16 -9.07 -4.89
CA GLY A 388 -13.73 -8.96 -5.06
C GLY A 388 -13.22 -7.56 -4.76
N LEU A 389 -11.91 -7.44 -4.70
CA LEU A 389 -11.20 -6.20 -4.47
C LEU A 389 -10.13 -6.03 -5.54
N PHE A 390 -10.47 -5.22 -6.54
CA PHE A 390 -9.57 -4.86 -7.62
C PHE A 390 -8.80 -3.61 -7.24
N SER A 391 -7.55 -3.51 -7.65
CA SER A 391 -6.77 -2.31 -7.41
C SER A 391 -5.68 -2.21 -8.46
N ILE A 392 -5.30 -0.99 -8.81
CA ILE A 392 -4.53 -0.70 -10.02
C ILE A 392 -3.78 0.62 -9.90
N SER A 393 -2.60 0.73 -10.51
CA SER A 393 -1.89 2.00 -10.67
C SER A 393 -2.13 2.58 -12.05
N LEU A 394 -2.75 3.75 -12.07
CA LEU A 394 -2.96 4.58 -13.26
C LEU A 394 -1.92 5.71 -13.36
N GLY A 395 -1.13 5.94 -12.31
CA GLY A 395 -0.12 6.98 -12.27
C GLY A 395 1.24 6.52 -12.77
N GLU A 396 2.18 7.45 -12.89
CA GLU A 396 3.51 7.20 -13.49
C GLU A 396 4.32 6.12 -12.74
N LYS A 397 4.11 5.99 -11.43
CA LYS A 397 4.77 4.99 -10.60
C LYS A 397 4.03 3.65 -10.68
N ASN A 398 4.75 2.56 -10.98
CA ASN A 398 4.18 1.21 -11.13
C ASN A 398 3.04 1.18 -12.16
N PHE A 399 3.16 2.03 -13.18
CA PHE A 399 2.10 2.25 -14.14
C PHE A 399 1.64 0.93 -14.75
N GLY A 400 0.36 0.66 -14.58
CA GLY A 400 -0.33 -0.49 -15.07
C GLY A 400 -0.18 -1.79 -14.31
N ASP A 401 0.55 -1.78 -13.19
CA ASP A 401 0.49 -2.87 -12.24
C ASP A 401 -0.90 -2.90 -11.59
N PHE A 402 -1.39 -4.11 -11.30
CA PHE A 402 -2.67 -4.33 -10.63
C PHE A 402 -2.61 -5.56 -9.74
N SER A 403 -3.47 -5.57 -8.74
CA SER A 403 -3.79 -6.76 -7.97
C SER A 403 -5.29 -6.91 -7.79
N TYR A 404 -5.71 -8.17 -7.74
CA TYR A 404 -7.10 -8.53 -7.59
C TYR A 404 -7.21 -9.57 -6.49
N ARG A 405 -8.02 -9.26 -5.49
CA ARG A 405 -8.33 -10.19 -4.40
C ARG A 405 -9.75 -10.70 -4.60
N PRO A 406 -9.93 -11.96 -5.02
CA PRO A 406 -11.26 -12.52 -5.14
C PRO A 406 -11.94 -12.60 -3.78
N SER A 407 -13.26 -12.46 -3.76
CA SER A 407 -14.06 -13.07 -2.70
C SER A 407 -13.80 -14.57 -2.68
N THR A 408 -13.99 -15.26 -1.56
CA THR A 408 -13.87 -16.73 -1.52
C THR A 408 -15.04 -17.44 -2.18
N THR A 409 -16.15 -16.72 -2.37
CA THR A 409 -17.33 -17.18 -3.10
C THR A 409 -17.67 -16.19 -4.19
N ARG A 410 -18.27 -16.69 -5.27
CA ARG A 410 -18.77 -15.87 -6.37
C ARG A 410 -20.30 -15.77 -6.34
N PRO A 411 -20.90 -14.67 -6.81
CA PRO A 411 -22.34 -14.62 -7.01
C PRO A 411 -22.82 -15.69 -7.99
N ILE A 412 -24.07 -16.13 -7.82
CA ILE A 412 -24.69 -17.14 -8.68
C ILE A 412 -24.70 -16.64 -10.14
N GLY A 413 -24.17 -17.46 -11.05
CA GLY A 413 -24.13 -17.13 -12.48
C GLY A 413 -23.08 -16.10 -12.90
N VAL A 414 -22.18 -15.69 -12.00
CA VAL A 414 -21.04 -14.82 -12.32
C VAL A 414 -19.77 -15.65 -12.37
N ASP A 415 -19.29 -15.96 -13.58
CA ASP A 415 -18.07 -16.74 -13.81
C ASP A 415 -16.82 -15.86 -14.03
N LYS A 416 -17.00 -14.58 -14.32
CA LYS A 416 -15.92 -13.65 -14.69
C LYS A 416 -16.20 -12.24 -14.23
N GLU A 417 -15.14 -11.49 -14.02
CA GLU A 417 -15.14 -10.03 -13.89
C GLU A 417 -14.29 -9.41 -14.98
N GLU A 418 -14.69 -8.23 -15.45
CA GLU A 418 -14.02 -7.50 -16.51
C GLU A 418 -13.78 -6.06 -16.08
N PHE A 419 -12.54 -5.59 -16.29
CA PHE A 419 -12.12 -4.22 -16.04
C PHE A 419 -11.61 -3.63 -17.36
N THR A 420 -12.21 -2.54 -17.80
CA THR A 420 -11.89 -1.94 -19.11
C THR A 420 -11.04 -0.70 -18.90
N LEU A 421 -9.85 -0.66 -19.49
CA LEU A 421 -9.01 0.52 -19.50
C LEU A 421 -9.37 1.41 -20.68
N THR A 422 -9.15 2.71 -20.54
CA THR A 422 -9.19 3.65 -21.67
C THR A 422 -7.93 4.49 -21.63
N LEU A 423 -7.13 4.36 -22.68
CA LEU A 423 -5.90 5.11 -22.92
C LEU A 423 -6.20 6.15 -24.00
N THR A 424 -5.84 7.41 -23.76
CA THR A 424 -5.97 8.49 -24.74
C THR A 424 -4.65 9.26 -24.84
N ASP A 425 -4.15 9.46 -26.05
CA ASP A 425 -3.00 10.31 -26.35
C ASP A 425 -3.37 11.79 -26.54
N ASN A 426 -2.36 12.63 -26.82
CA ASN A 426 -2.53 14.08 -26.90
C ASN A 426 -3.41 14.55 -28.06
N ASP A 427 -3.41 13.83 -29.19
CA ASP A 427 -4.25 14.17 -30.33
C ASP A 427 -5.73 13.78 -30.13
N GLY A 428 -5.99 12.84 -29.21
CA GLY A 428 -7.33 12.42 -28.79
C GLY A 428 -7.72 11.03 -29.28
N THR A 429 -6.83 10.32 -29.96
CA THR A 429 -7.00 8.91 -30.29
C THR A 429 -7.03 8.07 -29.02
N SER A 430 -7.89 7.05 -29.00
CA SER A 430 -8.13 6.24 -27.81
C SER A 430 -8.09 4.74 -28.09
N TYR A 431 -7.64 3.98 -27.09
CA TYR A 431 -7.56 2.52 -27.11
C TYR A 431 -8.09 1.93 -25.82
N GLN A 432 -8.77 0.78 -25.90
CA GLN A 432 -9.47 0.15 -24.78
C GLN A 432 -9.06 -1.32 -24.59
N PRO A 433 -7.98 -1.60 -23.84
CA PRO A 433 -7.66 -2.95 -23.42
C PRO A 433 -8.55 -3.39 -22.25
N SER A 434 -8.74 -4.69 -22.07
CA SER A 434 -9.46 -5.24 -20.91
C SER A 434 -8.61 -6.19 -20.06
N ILE A 435 -8.91 -6.20 -18.77
CA ILE A 435 -8.44 -7.18 -17.80
C ILE A 435 -9.63 -8.07 -17.46
N THR A 436 -9.54 -9.36 -17.78
CA THR A 436 -10.56 -10.36 -17.45
C THR A 436 -10.07 -11.28 -16.35
N VAL A 437 -10.81 -11.36 -15.25
CA VAL A 437 -10.56 -12.30 -14.15
C VAL A 437 -11.59 -13.42 -14.22
N ASN A 438 -11.12 -14.65 -14.44
CA ASN A 438 -11.97 -15.82 -14.33
C ASN A 438 -12.08 -16.30 -12.88
N ILE A 439 -13.29 -16.22 -12.34
CA ILE A 439 -13.61 -16.60 -10.95
C ILE A 439 -14.42 -17.90 -10.87
N SER A 440 -14.62 -18.61 -11.98
CA SER A 440 -15.53 -19.77 -12.06
C SER A 440 -15.17 -20.94 -11.14
N ASN A 441 -13.89 -21.03 -10.74
CA ASN A 441 -13.39 -22.04 -9.80
C ASN A 441 -13.80 -21.76 -8.35
N LEU A 442 -14.21 -20.54 -8.01
CA LEU A 442 -14.73 -20.24 -6.68
C LEU A 442 -16.11 -20.87 -6.48
N LYS A 443 -16.42 -21.17 -5.22
CA LYS A 443 -17.73 -21.71 -4.83
C LYS A 443 -18.82 -20.65 -5.04
N GLU A 444 -19.98 -21.03 -5.56
CA GLU A 444 -21.12 -20.11 -5.61
C GLU A 444 -21.62 -19.79 -4.20
N SER A 445 -21.93 -18.50 -3.94
CA SER A 445 -22.49 -18.06 -2.67
C SER A 445 -23.87 -18.67 -2.43
N THR A 446 -24.14 -19.11 -1.20
CA THR A 446 -25.45 -19.61 -0.76
C THR A 446 -26.38 -18.51 -0.25
N SER A 447 -25.93 -17.25 -0.21
CA SER A 447 -26.71 -16.10 0.28
C SER A 447 -26.47 -14.85 -0.59
N VAL A 448 -27.57 -14.17 -0.95
CA VAL A 448 -27.53 -12.85 -1.58
C VAL A 448 -27.35 -11.83 -0.46
N SER A 449 -26.11 -11.41 -0.19
CA SER A 449 -25.82 -10.30 0.71
C SER A 449 -25.18 -9.16 -0.07
N SER A 450 -25.79 -7.98 -0.03
CA SER A 450 -25.20 -6.74 -0.50
C SER A 450 -24.10 -6.32 0.47
N ILE A 451 -22.85 -6.42 0.06
CA ILE A 451 -21.71 -5.96 0.86
C ILE A 451 -21.64 -4.43 0.73
N THR A 452 -22.02 -3.71 1.79
CA THR A 452 -21.82 -2.26 1.92
C THR A 452 -20.68 -2.04 2.92
N SER A 453 -19.46 -2.26 2.49
CA SER A 453 -18.28 -1.94 3.30
C SER A 453 -17.51 -0.89 2.50
N ASP A 454 -17.26 0.27 3.11
CA ASP A 454 -16.52 1.39 2.50
C ASP A 454 -15.21 0.86 1.91
N LEU A 455 -14.73 1.42 0.81
CA LEU A 455 -13.60 0.89 0.08
C LEU A 455 -12.75 1.98 -0.53
N SER A 456 -13.02 3.23 -0.16
CA SER A 456 -12.23 4.43 -0.38
C SER A 456 -10.74 4.42 -0.17
N LEU A 457 -10.15 3.31 0.26
CA LEU A 457 -8.80 3.36 0.76
C LEU A 457 -7.93 2.08 0.59
N LEU A 458 -7.75 1.50 -0.60
CA LEU A 458 -6.59 0.61 -0.89
C LEU A 458 -5.29 1.10 -1.72
N LYS A 459 -4.10 1.51 -1.17
CA LYS A 459 -2.69 1.50 -1.80
C LYS A 459 -2.07 0.16 -2.22
N LEU A 460 -1.77 -0.07 -3.50
CA LEU A 460 -1.61 -1.43 -3.97
C LEU A 460 -0.20 -1.92 -4.33
N PHE A 461 0.84 -1.09 -4.24
CA PHE A 461 2.15 -1.51 -4.73
C PHE A 461 3.25 -1.27 -3.72
N SER A 462 3.84 -2.36 -3.24
CA SER A 462 5.15 -2.33 -2.60
C SER A 462 6.23 -2.02 -3.64
N GLN A 463 7.12 -1.08 -3.35
CA GLN A 463 8.33 -0.81 -4.12
C GLN A 463 9.22 -2.08 -4.16
N GLU A 464 9.42 -2.67 -5.34
CA GLU A 464 10.72 -2.73 -6.02
C GLU A 464 10.68 -3.52 -7.35
N ASN A 465 11.07 -2.84 -8.42
CA ASN A 465 11.95 -3.37 -9.46
C ASN A 465 12.51 -2.18 -10.25
N THR A 466 13.22 -1.29 -9.56
CA THR A 466 14.16 -0.40 -10.23
C THR A 466 15.43 -1.22 -10.50
N MET A 467 15.54 -1.77 -11.71
CA MET A 467 16.83 -2.17 -12.23
C MET A 467 17.72 -0.92 -12.21
N GLU A 468 18.72 -0.90 -11.33
CA GLU A 468 19.82 0.05 -11.41
C GLU A 468 20.44 -0.04 -12.81
N LEU A 469 20.25 1.00 -13.62
CA LEU A 469 21.23 1.31 -14.64
C LEU A 469 22.48 1.77 -13.89
N HIS A 470 23.45 0.87 -13.77
CA HIS A 470 24.81 1.19 -13.38
C HIS A 470 25.33 2.34 -14.26
N GLU A 471 25.32 3.57 -13.73
CA GLU A 471 26.21 4.62 -14.21
C GLU A 471 27.62 4.24 -13.78
N MET A 472 28.31 3.53 -14.68
CA MET A 472 29.71 3.21 -14.54
C MET A 472 30.50 4.53 -14.66
N ASN A 473 30.80 5.13 -13.51
CA ASN A 473 31.68 6.27 -13.39
C ASN A 473 33.11 5.76 -13.63
N VAL A 474 33.64 5.98 -14.83
CA VAL A 474 35.03 5.70 -15.17
C VAL A 474 35.86 6.89 -14.77
N ASP A 475 36.72 6.73 -13.76
CA ASP A 475 37.99 7.46 -13.74
C ASP A 475 39.13 6.65 -13.10
N GLY A 476 40.22 6.52 -13.87
CA GLY A 476 41.60 6.32 -13.43
C GLY A 476 42.01 5.09 -12.61
N SER A 477 42.52 4.02 -13.26
CA SER A 477 43.98 3.80 -13.33
C SER A 477 44.35 2.50 -14.07
N ILE A 478 45.53 2.57 -14.66
CA ILE A 478 46.20 1.72 -15.63
C ILE A 478 46.64 0.37 -15.02
N ALA A 479 46.44 -0.75 -15.72
CA ALA A 479 47.50 -1.73 -16.03
C ALA A 479 46.99 -2.95 -16.84
N SER A 480 47.47 -3.02 -18.08
CA SER A 480 47.77 -4.20 -18.91
C SER A 480 47.49 -5.62 -18.37
N THR A 481 46.85 -6.49 -19.17
CA THR A 481 47.56 -7.51 -19.98
C THR A 481 46.60 -8.30 -20.90
N ASN A 482 47.18 -8.66 -22.05
CA ASN A 482 46.60 -9.30 -23.23
C ASN A 482 46.03 -10.71 -23.00
N LEU A 483 44.98 -11.07 -23.77
CA LEU A 483 45.03 -12.23 -24.68
C LEU A 483 43.88 -12.23 -25.71
N ASN A 484 44.28 -12.01 -26.96
CA ASN A 484 43.71 -12.40 -28.27
C ASN A 484 42.67 -13.54 -28.23
N GLY A 485 41.62 -13.58 -29.05
CA GLY A 485 41.27 -12.81 -30.24
C GLY A 485 40.28 -13.62 -31.09
N PHE A 486 39.49 -12.97 -31.95
CA PHE A 486 39.21 -13.37 -33.35
C PHE A 486 38.22 -12.37 -34.00
N MET A 487 38.77 -11.53 -34.89
CA MET A 487 38.26 -11.07 -36.21
C MET A 487 36.82 -10.51 -36.34
N ASN A 488 36.54 -9.41 -37.04
CA ASN A 488 37.36 -8.41 -37.74
C ASN A 488 36.40 -7.30 -38.26
N SER A 489 36.89 -6.06 -38.25
CA SER A 489 36.73 -4.98 -39.26
C SER A 489 35.32 -4.57 -39.74
N SER A 490 34.95 -3.29 -39.85
CA SER A 490 35.67 -2.01 -39.74
C SER A 490 34.69 -0.90 -40.13
N LEU A 491 34.68 0.23 -39.43
CA LEU A 491 34.84 1.55 -40.06
C LEU A 491 35.14 2.60 -38.97
N ASP A 492 36.43 2.77 -38.68
CA ASP A 492 36.96 4.02 -38.13
C ASP A 492 37.51 4.85 -39.29
N ALA A 493 37.25 6.15 -39.27
CA ALA A 493 38.19 7.23 -39.57
C ALA A 493 37.45 8.51 -40.01
N LEU A 494 37.32 9.48 -39.11
CA LEU A 494 38.06 10.74 -39.16
C LEU A 494 37.44 11.79 -38.23
N GLN A 495 38.25 12.17 -37.26
CA GLN A 495 38.14 13.33 -36.39
C GLN A 495 38.65 14.59 -37.13
N GLU A 496 38.31 15.76 -36.59
CA GLU A 496 38.93 17.08 -36.83
C GLU A 496 38.57 17.84 -38.12
N ASN A 497 37.80 18.93 -38.01
CA ASN A 497 38.36 20.26 -37.68
C ASN A 497 37.29 21.37 -37.62
N GLN A 498 37.40 22.18 -36.57
CA GLN A 498 37.26 23.65 -36.53
C GLN A 498 36.00 24.37 -37.09
N ALA A 499 35.28 24.97 -36.13
CA ALA A 499 35.07 26.41 -35.97
C ALA A 499 34.32 27.25 -37.05
N ALA A 500 33.20 27.81 -36.57
CA ALA A 500 32.85 29.24 -36.56
C ALA A 500 32.08 29.88 -37.75
N ILE A 501 31.05 30.65 -37.36
CA ILE A 501 30.44 31.85 -38.02
C ILE A 501 29.50 31.49 -39.21
N ILE A 502 28.21 31.82 -39.27
CA ILE A 502 27.28 32.79 -38.65
C ILE A 502 26.04 32.06 -38.15
#